data_AF-A0A9X1L5F9-F1
#
_entry.id   AF-A0A9X1L5F9-F1
#
_cell.length_a   1.000
_cell.length_b   1.000
_cell.length_c   1.000
_cell.angle_alpha   90.00
_cell.angle_beta   90.00
_cell.angle_gamma   90.00
#
_symmetry.space_group_name_H-M   'P 1'
#
loop_
_entity.id
_entity.type
_entity.pdbx_description
1 polymer ?
#
loop_
_entity_poly.entity_id
_entity_poly.type
_entity_poly.pdbx_seq_one_letter_code
_entity_poly.pdbx_strand_id
1 'polypeptide(L)'
;SAPLKIDTLEEAMKDADVFIGLSMADLVTPDMLLAMAQNPIVFAMANPDPEIKYDLAIATRKDIIMATGRSDHPNQVNNVLGFPFIFRGALDVRATKINEAMKM
;
A
#
# COMPACT_ATOMS: atom_id res chain seq x y z
N SER A 1 -16.53 20.56 7.26
CA SER A 1 -15.15 20.71 7.79
C SER A 1 -14.31 21.39 6.73
N ALA A 2 -13.46 22.35 7.08
CA ALA A 2 -12.51 22.90 6.11
C ALA A 2 -11.53 21.80 5.67
N PRO A 3 -11.08 21.77 4.40
CA PRO A 3 -10.08 20.81 3.96
C PRO A 3 -8.80 21.02 4.78
N LEU A 4 -8.22 19.92 5.25
CA LEU A 4 -6.90 19.94 5.88
C LEU A 4 -5.91 20.51 4.86
N LYS A 5 -5.21 21.57 5.23
CA LYS A 5 -4.09 22.09 4.44
C LYS A 5 -2.86 21.28 4.82
N ILE A 6 -2.41 20.45 3.90
CA ILE A 6 -1.30 19.50 4.06
C ILE A 6 -0.31 19.81 2.95
N ASP A 7 0.89 20.24 3.32
CA ASP A 7 1.91 20.67 2.37
C ASP A 7 3.08 19.67 2.30
N THR A 8 3.21 18.73 3.25
CA THR A 8 4.23 17.67 3.23
C THR A 8 3.69 16.27 3.54
N LEU A 9 4.49 15.24 3.23
CA LEU A 9 4.16 13.85 3.56
C LEU A 9 4.09 13.62 5.07
N GLU A 10 5.03 14.19 5.83
CA GLU A 10 5.07 14.10 7.29
C GLU A 10 3.78 14.65 7.92
N GLU A 11 3.23 15.73 7.36
CA GLU A 11 1.95 16.28 7.80
C GLU A 11 0.78 15.35 7.45
N ALA A 12 0.82 14.74 6.26
CA ALA A 12 -0.20 13.78 5.82
C ALA A 12 -0.21 12.50 6.66
N MET A 13 0.94 12.10 7.22
CA MET A 13 1.09 10.88 8.00
C MET A 13 0.55 11.01 9.43
N LYS A 14 0.42 12.23 9.95
CA LYS A 14 -0.11 12.47 11.31
C LYS A 14 -1.57 12.01 11.40
N ASP A 15 -1.84 11.15 12.38
CA ASP A 15 -3.17 10.56 12.62
C ASP A 15 -3.76 9.80 11.42
N ALA A 16 -2.94 9.46 10.42
CA ALA A 16 -3.40 8.67 9.28
C ALA A 16 -3.62 7.22 9.70
N ASP A 17 -4.77 6.65 9.31
CA ASP A 17 -5.06 5.23 9.51
C ASP A 17 -4.38 4.34 8.47
N VAL A 18 -4.17 4.86 7.26
CA VAL A 18 -3.68 4.09 6.11
C VAL A 18 -2.67 4.90 5.31
N PHE A 19 -1.55 4.27 4.99
CA PHE A 19 -0.59 4.73 3.98
C PHE A 19 -0.53 3.74 2.82
N ILE A 20 -0.61 4.24 1.58
CA ILE A 20 -0.42 3.44 0.36
C ILE A 20 0.63 4.13 -0.51
N GLY A 21 1.81 3.51 -0.59
CA GLY A 21 2.94 3.95 -1.40
C GLY A 21 3.10 3.10 -2.67
N LEU A 22 3.30 3.77 -3.80
CA LEU A 22 3.61 3.19 -5.11
C LEU A 22 4.79 3.93 -5.79
N SER A 23 5.68 4.50 -4.99
CA SER A 23 6.56 5.61 -5.39
C SER A 23 8.06 5.28 -5.31
N MET A 24 8.82 6.06 -4.52
CA MET A 24 10.28 5.98 -4.36
C MET A 24 10.66 5.22 -3.10
N ALA A 25 11.80 4.54 -3.15
CA ALA A 25 12.40 3.84 -2.02
C ALA A 25 12.75 4.79 -0.87
N ASP A 26 12.68 4.26 0.37
CA ASP A 26 13.11 4.92 1.61
C ASP A 26 12.48 6.32 1.86
N LEU A 27 11.30 6.58 1.31
CA LEU A 27 10.56 7.83 1.48
C LEU A 27 9.93 7.96 2.88
N VAL A 28 9.50 6.85 3.48
CA VAL A 28 8.82 6.83 4.77
C VAL A 28 9.84 6.57 5.88
N THR A 29 9.85 7.46 6.88
CA THR A 29 10.74 7.35 8.04
C THR A 29 10.05 6.70 9.25
N PRO A 30 10.81 6.18 10.23
CA PRO A 30 10.25 5.70 11.50
C PRO A 30 9.40 6.75 12.23
N ASP A 31 9.81 8.02 12.22
CA ASP A 31 9.07 9.10 12.87
C ASP A 31 7.70 9.33 12.23
N MET A 32 7.61 9.23 10.90
CA MET A 32 6.33 9.28 10.19
C MET A 32 5.42 8.11 10.61
N LEU A 33 5.97 6.90 10.75
CA LEU A 33 5.20 5.75 11.21
C LEU A 33 4.69 5.95 12.63
N LEU A 34 5.49 6.53 13.53
CA LEU A 34 5.09 6.78 14.92
C LEU A 34 4.01 7.87 15.03
N ALA A 35 3.93 8.77 14.05
CA ALA A 35 2.91 9.83 13.99
C ALA A 35 1.54 9.35 13.48
N MET A 36 1.46 8.17 12.85
CA MET A 36 0.20 7.58 12.38
C MET A 36 -0.72 7.17 13.53
N ALA A 37 -2.01 6.98 13.22
CA ALA A 37 -3.03 6.52 14.15
C ALA A 37 -2.71 5.13 14.75
N GLN A 38 -3.55 4.67 15.69
CA GLN A 38 -3.39 3.35 16.30
C GLN A 38 -3.72 2.23 15.30
N ASN A 39 -2.92 1.16 15.30
CA ASN A 39 -3.05 0.03 14.38
C ASN A 39 -3.04 0.42 12.88
N PRO A 40 -2.05 1.19 12.41
CA PRO A 40 -2.07 1.73 11.05
C PRO A 40 -1.82 0.63 10.02
N ILE A 41 -2.42 0.78 8.84
CA ILE A 41 -2.18 -0.09 7.68
C ILE A 41 -1.18 0.60 6.75
N VAL A 42 -0.08 -0.06 6.43
CA VAL A 42 0.98 0.50 5.59
C VAL A 42 1.28 -0.44 4.43
N PHE A 43 0.97 0.02 3.22
CA PHE A 43 1.30 -0.68 1.98
C PHE A 43 2.50 0.03 1.33
N ALA A 44 3.70 -0.53 1.48
CA ALA A 44 4.92 -0.01 0.83
C ALA A 44 5.25 -0.88 -0.38
N MET A 45 4.76 -0.47 -1.55
CA MET A 45 4.73 -1.31 -2.75
C MET A 45 5.75 -0.89 -3.82
N ALA A 46 6.60 0.10 -3.56
CA ALA A 46 7.73 0.39 -4.45
C ALA A 46 8.65 -0.85 -4.59
N ASN A 47 9.16 -1.07 -5.81
CA ASN A 47 10.02 -2.20 -6.14
C ASN A 47 11.32 -1.70 -6.83
N PRO A 48 12.47 -2.36 -6.59
CA PRO A 48 12.68 -3.50 -5.68
C PRO A 48 12.78 -3.10 -4.20
N ASP A 49 13.01 -1.81 -3.95
CA ASP A 49 13.17 -1.23 -2.63
C ASP A 49 11.88 -0.47 -2.25
N PRO A 50 11.22 -0.84 -1.13
CA PRO A 50 9.97 -0.23 -0.71
C PRO A 50 10.17 1.17 -0.13
N GLU A 51 9.07 1.91 0.05
CA GLU A 51 9.06 3.23 0.71
C GLU A 51 9.61 3.17 2.15
N ILE A 52 9.47 2.03 2.81
CA ILE A 52 10.14 1.70 4.07
C ILE A 52 10.36 0.19 4.13
N LYS A 53 11.54 -0.23 4.59
CA LYS A 53 11.88 -1.64 4.74
C LYS A 53 10.98 -2.31 5.78
N TYR A 54 10.52 -3.52 5.48
CA TYR A 54 9.62 -4.29 6.35
C TYR A 54 10.19 -4.42 7.77
N ASP A 55 11.44 -4.86 7.91
CA ASP A 55 12.06 -5.07 9.22
C ASP A 55 12.17 -3.79 10.03
N LEU A 56 12.43 -2.66 9.37
CA LEU A 56 12.48 -1.35 10.02
C LEU A 56 11.09 -0.91 10.50
N ALA A 57 10.06 -1.11 9.68
CA ALA A 57 8.69 -0.76 10.02
C ALA A 57 8.18 -1.55 11.24
N ILE A 58 8.35 -2.88 11.23
CA ILE A 58 7.95 -3.76 12.35
C ILE A 58 8.78 -3.50 13.61
N ALA A 59 10.06 -3.14 13.47
CA ALA A 59 10.90 -2.75 14.61
C ALA A 59 10.48 -1.39 15.20
N THR A 60 9.95 -0.48 14.39
CA THR A 60 9.54 0.87 14.80
C THR A 60 8.29 0.83 15.67
N ARG A 61 7.25 0.09 15.26
CA ARG A 61 6.01 -0.06 16.05
C ARG A 61 5.39 -1.44 15.85
N LYS A 62 4.80 -1.99 16.91
CA LYS A 62 4.30 -3.38 16.95
C LYS A 62 2.87 -3.56 16.43
N ASP A 63 2.11 -2.48 16.36
CA ASP A 63 0.69 -2.48 16.00
C ASP A 63 0.45 -2.24 14.49
N ILE A 64 1.51 -2.01 13.73
CA ILE A 64 1.43 -1.80 12.27
C ILE A 64 1.02 -3.08 11.54
N ILE A 65 0.11 -2.93 10.58
CA ILE A 65 -0.23 -3.97 9.61
C ILE A 65 0.50 -3.62 8.31
N MET A 66 1.56 -4.37 8.01
CA MET A 66 2.45 -4.10 6.89
C MET A 66 2.15 -5.01 5.70
N ALA A 67 2.19 -4.45 4.50
CA ALA A 67 2.18 -5.17 3.23
C ALA A 67 3.24 -4.59 2.27
N THR A 68 3.85 -5.44 1.45
CA THR A 68 4.87 -5.02 0.46
C THR A 68 4.66 -5.70 -0.89
N GLY A 69 5.32 -5.21 -1.94
CA GLY A 69 5.37 -5.89 -3.24
C GLY A 69 6.26 -7.14 -3.25
N ARG A 70 7.09 -7.34 -2.23
CA ARG A 70 8.14 -8.37 -2.21
C ARG A 70 7.62 -9.69 -1.65
N SER A 71 8.14 -10.80 -2.18
CA SER A 71 7.72 -12.17 -1.80
C SER A 71 8.44 -12.73 -0.57
N ASP A 72 9.50 -12.08 -0.12
CA ASP A 72 10.32 -12.47 1.04
C ASP A 72 9.76 -11.97 2.38
N HIS A 73 8.66 -11.21 2.36
CA HIS A 73 7.96 -10.71 3.53
C HIS A 73 6.50 -11.18 3.57
N PRO A 74 5.87 -11.22 4.76
CA PRO A 74 4.43 -11.45 4.89
C PRO A 74 3.60 -10.43 4.11
N ASN A 75 2.35 -10.79 3.78
CA ASN A 75 1.37 -9.92 3.11
C ASN A 75 1.89 -9.33 1.78
N GLN A 76 2.40 -10.19 0.90
CA GLN A 76 2.77 -9.76 -0.44
C GLN A 76 1.54 -9.32 -1.23
N VAL A 77 1.56 -8.07 -1.72
CA VAL A 77 0.60 -7.57 -2.71
C VAL A 77 1.15 -7.85 -4.11
N ASN A 78 0.50 -8.76 -4.84
CA ASN A 78 0.95 -9.18 -6.16
C ASN A 78 -0.21 -9.19 -7.17
N ASN A 79 0.04 -8.63 -8.35
CA ASN A 79 -0.91 -8.58 -9.46
C ASN A 79 -1.34 -9.95 -9.97
N VAL A 80 -0.54 -11.01 -9.74
CA VAL A 80 -0.89 -12.41 -10.05
C VAL A 80 -2.18 -12.87 -9.37
N LEU A 81 -2.58 -12.23 -8.26
CA LEU A 81 -3.81 -12.56 -7.56
C LEU A 81 -5.08 -12.12 -8.32
N GLY A 82 -4.99 -11.08 -9.16
CA GLY A 82 -6.14 -10.54 -9.90
C GLY A 82 -6.08 -10.82 -11.41
N PHE A 83 -4.92 -10.59 -12.02
CA PHE A 83 -4.78 -10.52 -13.49
C PHE A 83 -5.22 -11.81 -14.20
N PRO A 84 -4.81 -13.02 -13.79
CA PRO A 84 -5.23 -14.25 -14.48
C PRO A 84 -6.75 -14.45 -14.50
N PHE A 85 -7.45 -14.10 -13.42
CA PHE A 85 -8.88 -14.36 -13.26
C PHE A 85 -9.74 -13.32 -13.96
N ILE A 86 -9.36 -12.04 -13.90
CA ILE A 86 -10.05 -10.96 -14.64
C ILE A 86 -10.00 -11.25 -16.15
N PHE A 87 -8.83 -11.63 -16.67
CA PHE A 87 -8.69 -11.96 -18.09
C PHE A 87 -9.41 -13.25 -18.46
N ARG A 88 -9.37 -14.27 -17.57
CA ARG A 88 -10.10 -15.51 -17.82
C ARG A 88 -11.60 -15.25 -17.95
N GLY A 89 -12.20 -14.55 -16.99
CA GLY A 89 -13.64 -14.21 -17.03
C GLY A 89 -14.01 -13.38 -18.25
N ALA A 90 -13.17 -12.40 -18.61
CA ALA A 90 -13.39 -11.57 -19.80
C ALA A 90 -13.33 -12.38 -21.11
N LEU A 91 -12.40 -13.31 -21.23
CA LEU A 91 -12.28 -14.19 -22.41
C LEU A 91 -13.43 -15.18 -22.49
N ASP A 92 -13.85 -15.76 -21.35
CA ASP A 92 -14.94 -16.74 -21.29
C ASP A 92 -16.28 -16.15 -21.78
N VAL A 93 -16.53 -14.87 -21.52
CA VAL A 93 -17.74 -14.16 -21.99
C VAL A 93 -17.53 -13.33 -23.26
N ARG A 94 -16.32 -13.38 -23.85
CA ARG A 94 -15.92 -12.57 -25.03
C ARG A 94 -16.19 -11.07 -24.83
N ALA A 95 -15.88 -10.55 -23.64
CA ALA A 95 -16.03 -9.14 -23.33
C ALA A 95 -15.22 -8.28 -24.30
N THR A 96 -15.82 -7.18 -24.79
CA THR A 96 -15.14 -6.22 -25.68
C THR A 96 -14.24 -5.23 -24.92
N LYS A 97 -14.39 -5.16 -23.59
CA LYS A 97 -13.56 -4.36 -22.68
C LYS A 97 -13.67 -4.88 -21.24
N ILE A 98 -12.65 -4.61 -20.42
CA ILE A 98 -12.73 -4.71 -18.96
C ILE A 98 -13.33 -3.40 -18.43
N ASN A 99 -14.41 -3.48 -17.66
CA ASN A 99 -15.06 -2.30 -17.07
C ASN A 99 -14.83 -2.23 -15.54
N GLU A 100 -15.21 -1.13 -14.90
CA GLU A 100 -15.00 -0.95 -13.45
C GLU A 100 -15.75 -1.99 -12.60
N ALA A 101 -16.95 -2.41 -13.02
CA ALA A 101 -17.70 -3.43 -12.31
C ALA A 101 -17.00 -4.80 -12.32
N MET A 102 -16.16 -5.09 -13.32
CA MET A 102 -15.34 -6.31 -13.36
C MET A 102 -14.08 -6.23 -12.47
N LYS A 103 -13.72 -5.04 -11.98
CA LYS A 103 -12.55 -4.83 -11.12
C LYS A 103 -12.88 -4.84 -9.63
N MET A 104 -14.16 -4.65 -9.28
CA MET A 104 -14.69 -4.46 -7.91
C MET A 104 -15.30 -5.74 -7.35
#